data_AF-A0A210QJR9-F1
#
_entry.id   AF-A0A210QJR9-F1
#
_cell.length_a   1.000
_cell.length_b   1.000
_cell.length_c   1.000
_cell.angle_alpha   90.00
_cell.angle_beta   90.00
_cell.angle_gamma   90.00
#
_symmetry.space_group_name_H-M   'P 1'
#
loop_
_entity.id
_entity.type
_entity.pdbx_description
1 polymer ?
#
loop_
_entity_poly.entity_id
_entity_poly.type
_entity_poly.pdbx_seq_one_letter_code
_entity_poly.pdbx_strand_id
1 'polypeptide(L)'
;MNQSMVLLCGLLGLLVGGAFAVEVPFTPALREYIVEMHNAMREKQHGANMNELEWDDTLAQEALDWISSCTFEHQMKGRGENLAFNTDEESNEELIKKSMEDWYSEIQYFRYGNKSCSQDCHFSQLIWADTQKVGCAMVRCPAFHVPWDPTSTIPNAWYIGCFYDPKGNDYGTFPWLRGKPCSSCLKGQTCSLHGLCHGEGVIPCTNIESREHCSFWYEEGECDSNPKFMHKFCRKGCKLCTPEPGEEEEHNEPCEDMSKYAQMRHNGRLACDIWRETNQCNTNPFMKTACKKTCGFC
;
A
#
# COMPACT_ATOMS: atom_id res chain seq x y z
N MET A 1 6.71 74.70 -14.60
CA MET A 1 6.46 74.68 -13.14
C MET A 1 4.97 74.50 -12.90
N ASN A 2 4.53 73.28 -12.58
CA ASN A 2 3.69 73.00 -11.40
C ASN A 2 3.21 71.55 -11.40
N GLN A 3 3.26 71.00 -10.20
CA GLN A 3 2.98 69.63 -9.77
C GLN A 3 1.48 69.37 -9.56
N SER A 4 1.21 68.10 -9.20
CA SER A 4 0.10 67.61 -8.36
C SER A 4 -1.15 67.18 -9.13
N MET A 5 -1.82 66.07 -8.83
CA MET A 5 -1.73 65.06 -7.78
C MET A 5 -2.55 63.87 -8.29
N VAL A 6 -1.99 62.66 -8.35
CA VAL A 6 -2.79 61.44 -8.56
C VAL A 6 -3.11 60.88 -7.19
N LEU A 7 -4.38 60.96 -6.80
CA LEU A 7 -4.92 60.30 -5.61
C LEU A 7 -4.89 58.78 -5.83
N LEU A 8 -4.00 58.06 -5.15
CA LEU A 8 -4.11 56.62 -4.95
C LEU A 8 -5.08 56.37 -3.79
N CYS A 9 -6.27 55.87 -4.10
CA CYS A 9 -7.23 55.38 -3.11
C CYS A 9 -6.73 54.04 -2.57
N GLY A 10 -6.06 54.07 -1.42
CA GLY A 10 -5.66 52.87 -0.69
C GLY A 10 -6.88 52.15 -0.11
N LEU A 11 -7.23 51.01 -0.68
CA LEU A 11 -8.01 49.98 0.01
C LEU A 11 -7.05 49.27 0.98
N LEU A 12 -7.00 49.76 2.23
CA LEU A 12 -6.54 48.96 3.36
C LEU A 12 -7.56 47.84 3.55
N GLY A 13 -7.32 46.70 2.89
CA GLY A 13 -7.92 45.44 3.29
C GLY A 13 -7.42 45.11 4.70
N LEU A 14 -8.34 45.01 5.65
CA LEU A 14 -8.09 44.38 6.94
C LEU A 14 -7.61 42.94 6.67
N LEU A 15 -6.30 42.71 6.71
CA LEU A 15 -5.73 41.38 6.84
C LEU A 15 -6.19 40.84 8.19
N VAL A 16 -7.22 40.00 8.18
CA VAL A 16 -7.49 39.12 9.31
C VAL A 16 -6.29 38.18 9.39
N GLY A 17 -5.34 38.52 10.26
CA GLY A 17 -4.11 37.75 10.49
C GLY A 17 -4.43 36.43 11.17
N GLY A 18 -4.93 35.46 10.40
CA GLY A 18 -4.79 34.06 10.75
C GLY A 18 -3.34 33.66 10.56
N ALA A 19 -2.73 33.00 11.54
CA ALA A 19 -1.41 32.41 11.38
C ALA A 19 -1.57 31.15 10.52
N PHE A 20 -1.45 31.30 9.20
CA PHE A 20 -1.56 30.19 8.26
C PHE A 20 -0.31 29.31 8.29
N ALA A 21 -0.48 28.03 7.97
CA ALA A 21 0.63 27.12 7.74
C ALA A 21 1.53 27.68 6.63
N VAL A 22 2.85 27.61 6.82
CA VAL A 22 3.82 28.03 5.81
C VAL A 22 4.31 26.79 5.07
N GLU A 23 3.95 26.69 3.81
CA GLU A 23 4.43 25.62 2.92
C GLU A 23 5.96 25.66 2.76
N VAL A 24 6.58 24.49 2.80
CA VAL A 24 7.98 24.31 2.40
C VAL A 24 8.03 23.91 0.93
N PRO A 25 8.69 24.68 0.06
CA PRO A 25 8.77 24.35 -1.36
C PRO A 25 9.68 23.14 -1.58
N PHE A 26 9.16 22.13 -2.29
CA PHE A 26 9.93 20.94 -2.65
C PHE A 26 10.60 21.15 -4.01
N THR A 27 11.91 21.40 -3.98
CA THR A 27 12.74 21.48 -5.20
C THR A 27 12.84 20.11 -5.87
N PRO A 28 13.14 20.03 -7.18
CA PRO A 28 13.37 18.76 -7.86
C PRO A 28 14.40 17.87 -7.14
N ALA A 29 15.50 18.45 -6.64
CA ALA A 29 16.52 17.73 -5.90
C ALA A 29 15.98 17.11 -4.58
N LEU A 30 15.08 17.82 -3.88
CA LEU A 30 14.49 17.29 -2.65
C LEU A 30 13.50 16.15 -2.93
N ARG A 31 12.75 16.24 -4.04
CA ARG A 31 11.85 15.17 -4.49
C ARG A 31 12.65 13.91 -4.83
N GLU A 32 13.73 14.07 -5.58
CA GLU A 32 14.66 13.00 -5.93
C GLU A 32 15.27 12.36 -4.67
N TYR A 33 15.77 13.18 -3.74
CA TYR A 33 16.30 12.72 -2.46
C TYR A 33 15.31 11.84 -1.68
N ILE A 34 14.04 12.26 -1.60
CA ILE A 34 12.99 11.48 -0.92
C ILE A 34 12.77 10.15 -1.62
N VAL A 35 12.67 10.13 -2.95
CA VAL A 35 12.50 8.89 -3.72
C VAL A 35 13.69 7.96 -3.54
N GLU A 36 14.92 8.49 -3.59
CA GLU A 36 16.15 7.73 -3.34
C GLU A 36 16.18 7.10 -1.96
N MET A 37 15.80 7.83 -0.91
CA MET A 37 15.70 7.29 0.45
C MET A 37 14.72 6.12 0.53
N HIS A 38 13.53 6.26 -0.06
CA HIS A 38 12.55 5.17 -0.11
C HIS A 38 13.11 3.95 -0.85
N ASN A 39 13.68 4.15 -2.04
CA ASN A 39 14.20 3.05 -2.86
C ASN A 39 15.39 2.35 -2.20
N ALA A 40 16.27 3.08 -1.50
CA ALA A 40 17.33 2.49 -0.70
C ALA A 40 16.81 1.66 0.49
N MET A 41 15.69 2.05 1.11
CA MET A 41 15.02 1.28 2.16
C MET A 41 14.33 0.01 1.61
N ARG A 42 13.77 0.11 0.41
CA ARG A 42 13.10 -1.00 -0.31
C ARG A 42 14.10 -2.05 -0.80
N GLU A 43 15.24 -1.62 -1.33
CA GLU A 43 16.34 -2.49 -1.78
C GLU A 43 16.81 -3.44 -0.67
N LYS A 44 16.90 -2.95 0.58
CA LYS A 44 17.31 -3.72 1.77
C LYS A 44 16.39 -4.91 2.08
N GLN A 45 15.17 -4.94 1.57
CA GLN A 45 14.21 -6.03 1.85
C GLN A 45 14.39 -7.24 0.93
N HIS A 46 15.19 -7.11 -0.14
CA HIS A 46 15.43 -8.14 -1.15
C HIS A 46 14.13 -8.79 -1.65
N GLY A 47 13.10 -7.98 -1.91
CA GLY A 47 11.80 -8.47 -2.33
C GLY A 47 11.77 -8.91 -3.79
N ALA A 48 11.14 -10.05 -4.07
CA ALA A 48 11.05 -10.61 -5.41
C ALA A 48 10.23 -9.74 -6.38
N ASN A 49 9.24 -9.01 -5.86
CA ASN A 49 8.29 -8.17 -6.59
C ASN A 49 8.35 -6.70 -6.15
N MET A 50 9.42 -6.26 -5.50
CA MET A 50 9.49 -4.91 -4.92
C MET A 50 9.58 -3.86 -6.03
N ASN A 51 8.55 -3.05 -6.21
CA ASN A 51 8.60 -1.97 -7.19
C ASN A 51 9.55 -0.86 -6.78
N GLU A 52 10.21 -0.23 -7.74
CA GLU A 52 10.87 1.06 -7.57
C GLU A 52 9.80 2.14 -7.44
N LEU A 53 9.97 3.07 -6.49
CA LEU A 53 9.07 4.20 -6.34
C LEU A 53 9.47 5.33 -7.27
N GLU A 54 8.45 6.02 -7.77
CA GLU A 54 8.56 7.26 -8.53
C GLU A 54 7.82 8.39 -7.81
N TRP A 55 8.25 9.63 -8.04
CA TRP A 55 7.57 10.81 -7.52
C TRP A 55 6.26 11.07 -8.27
N ASP A 56 5.22 11.44 -7.54
CA ASP A 56 3.94 11.88 -8.12
C ASP A 56 3.50 13.23 -7.56
N ASP A 57 3.43 14.24 -8.43
CA ASP A 57 3.03 15.60 -8.06
C ASP A 57 1.56 15.70 -7.61
N THR A 58 0.69 14.79 -8.08
CA THR A 58 -0.71 14.75 -7.62
C THR A 58 -0.77 14.29 -6.17
N LEU A 59 -0.02 13.25 -5.82
CA LEU A 59 0.09 12.78 -4.42
C LEU A 59 0.72 13.85 -3.51
N ALA A 60 1.72 14.58 -4.00
CA ALA A 60 2.36 15.66 -3.25
C ALA A 60 1.37 16.80 -2.97
N GLN A 61 0.56 17.18 -3.97
CA GLN A 61 -0.49 18.19 -3.77
C GLN A 61 -1.58 17.71 -2.82
N GLU A 62 -2.04 16.46 -2.96
CA GLU A 62 -3.02 15.87 -2.04
C GLU A 62 -2.48 15.86 -0.58
N ALA A 63 -1.20 15.54 -0.40
CA ALA A 63 -0.55 15.58 0.91
C ALA A 63 -0.50 17.01 1.45
N LEU A 64 -0.12 17.99 0.63
CA LEU A 64 -0.07 19.41 1.01
C LEU A 64 -1.44 19.92 1.44
N ASP A 65 -2.48 19.66 0.65
CA ASP A 65 -3.85 20.07 0.92
C ASP A 65 -4.34 19.53 2.27
N TRP A 66 -3.96 18.28 2.60
CA TRP A 66 -4.33 17.64 3.85
C TRP A 66 -3.59 18.23 5.06
N ILE A 67 -2.25 18.27 5.01
CA ILE A 67 -1.43 18.65 6.16
C ILE A 67 -1.49 20.15 6.47
N SER A 68 -1.93 20.98 5.50
CA SER A 68 -2.12 22.43 5.69
C SER A 68 -3.14 22.79 6.76
N SER A 69 -3.99 21.83 7.18
CA SER A 69 -4.89 21.97 8.33
C SER A 69 -4.17 22.04 9.68
N CYS A 70 -2.88 21.68 9.74
CA CYS A 70 -2.09 21.61 10.96
C CYS A 70 -2.71 20.76 12.07
N THR A 71 -3.43 19.71 11.69
CA THR A 71 -4.02 18.71 12.60
C THR A 71 -3.41 17.35 12.32
N PHE A 72 -2.85 16.70 13.35
CA PHE A 72 -2.19 15.40 13.21
C PHE A 72 -3.21 14.27 13.13
N GLU A 73 -3.69 14.00 11.91
CA GLU A 73 -4.61 12.91 11.62
C GLU A 73 -4.46 12.39 10.17
N HIS A 74 -4.83 11.13 9.94
CA HIS A 74 -4.86 10.53 8.61
C HIS A 74 -6.11 10.94 7.83
N GLN A 75 -6.01 11.12 6.51
CA GLN A 75 -7.16 11.45 5.67
C GLN A 75 -8.13 10.28 5.48
N MET A 76 -7.62 9.04 5.45
CA MET A 76 -8.41 7.82 5.29
C MET A 76 -9.22 7.77 3.98
N LYS A 77 -8.80 8.50 2.93
CA LYS A 77 -9.50 8.63 1.63
C LYS A 77 -8.94 7.75 0.51
N GLY A 78 -8.20 6.70 0.86
CA GLY A 78 -7.81 5.64 -0.09
C GLY A 78 -6.34 5.63 -0.49
N ARG A 79 -5.55 6.66 -0.16
CA ARG A 79 -4.09 6.63 -0.25
C ARG A 79 -3.48 5.87 0.93
N GLY A 80 -2.24 5.42 0.75
CA GLY A 80 -1.37 5.11 1.88
C GLY A 80 -0.79 6.40 2.44
N GLU A 81 -0.49 6.45 3.73
CA GLU A 81 -0.12 7.70 4.41
C GLU A 81 0.91 7.44 5.51
N ASN A 82 2.03 8.17 5.47
CA ASN A 82 2.93 8.31 6.61
C ASN A 82 2.98 9.78 7.02
N LEU A 83 2.85 10.03 8.32
CA LEU A 83 2.76 11.36 8.92
C LEU A 83 3.80 11.49 10.03
N ALA A 84 4.47 12.63 10.13
CA ALA A 84 5.40 12.93 11.21
C ALA A 84 5.42 14.43 11.50
N PHE A 85 5.71 14.80 12.75
CA PHE A 85 5.90 16.18 13.12
C PHE A 85 7.11 16.33 14.04
N ASN A 86 7.74 17.51 14.04
CA ASN A 86 8.90 17.82 14.86
C ASN A 86 8.90 19.31 15.26
N THR A 87 9.53 19.67 16.37
CA THR A 87 9.71 21.05 16.87
C THR A 87 11.18 21.51 16.84
N ASP A 88 12.09 20.66 16.35
CA ASP A 88 13.51 20.94 16.21
C ASP A 88 13.75 22.10 15.23
N GLU A 89 14.76 22.92 15.53
CA GLU A 89 15.21 24.01 14.66
C GLU A 89 16.39 23.51 13.81
N GLU A 90 16.08 22.73 12.77
CA GLU A 90 17.03 22.16 11.83
C GLU A 90 16.68 22.50 10.38
N SER A 91 17.55 22.09 9.45
CA SER A 91 17.25 22.24 8.02
C SER A 91 16.08 21.35 7.59
N ASN A 92 15.35 21.79 6.57
CA ASN A 92 14.26 21.00 5.99
C ASN A 92 14.68 19.58 5.59
N GLU A 93 15.89 19.45 5.02
CA GLU A 93 16.45 18.16 4.61
C GLU A 93 16.67 17.21 5.81
N GLU A 94 17.22 17.72 6.91
CA GLU A 94 17.45 16.91 8.12
C GLU A 94 16.12 16.50 8.79
N LEU A 95 15.12 17.39 8.82
CA LEU A 95 13.80 17.07 9.35
C LEU A 95 13.09 15.99 8.53
N ILE A 96 13.18 16.07 7.19
CA ILE A 96 12.65 15.05 6.28
C ILE A 96 13.38 13.72 6.51
N LYS A 97 14.71 13.75 6.57
CA LYS A 97 15.54 12.57 6.81
C LYS A 97 15.18 11.89 8.14
N LYS A 98 15.10 12.65 9.24
CA LYS A 98 14.68 12.14 10.55
C LYS A 98 13.31 11.47 10.47
N SER A 99 12.34 12.12 9.81
CA SER A 99 10.99 11.55 9.65
C SER A 99 11.01 10.20 8.93
N MET A 100 11.81 10.08 7.85
CA MET A 100 11.98 8.82 7.12
C MET A 100 12.68 7.75 7.95
N GLU A 101 13.71 8.12 8.70
CA GLU A 101 14.45 7.21 9.59
C GLU A 101 13.59 6.72 10.75
N ASP A 102 12.78 7.59 11.34
CA ASP A 102 11.84 7.27 12.41
C ASP A 102 10.77 6.28 11.92
N TRP A 103 10.14 6.55 10.77
CA TRP A 103 9.21 5.63 10.12
C TRP A 103 9.86 4.28 9.81
N TYR A 104 11.10 4.27 9.30
CA TYR A 104 11.82 3.03 9.00
C TYR A 104 12.23 2.27 10.27
N SER A 105 12.50 2.97 11.37
CA SER A 105 12.96 2.37 12.64
C SER A 105 11.96 1.38 13.23
N GLU A 106 10.69 1.48 12.86
CA GLU A 106 9.66 0.53 13.28
C GLU A 106 9.90 -0.91 12.78
N ILE A 107 10.86 -1.11 11.86
CA ILE A 107 11.39 -2.45 11.51
C ILE A 107 11.75 -3.28 12.74
N GLN A 108 12.13 -2.66 13.86
CA GLN A 108 12.40 -3.35 15.12
C GLN A 108 11.18 -4.12 15.66
N TYR A 109 9.98 -3.61 15.40
CA TYR A 109 8.69 -4.22 15.78
C TYR A 109 8.15 -5.14 14.68
N PHE A 110 8.61 -4.96 13.45
CA PHE A 110 8.14 -5.73 12.29
C PHE A 110 8.43 -7.23 12.42
N ARG A 111 7.43 -8.05 12.08
CA ARG A 111 7.56 -9.50 11.93
C ARG A 111 6.87 -9.90 10.64
N TYR A 112 7.62 -10.36 9.65
CA TYR A 112 7.08 -10.70 8.33
C TYR A 112 5.89 -11.67 8.33
N GLY A 113 5.80 -12.59 9.31
CA GLY A 113 4.66 -13.50 9.45
C GLY A 113 3.37 -12.83 9.94
N ASN A 114 3.46 -11.63 10.52
CA ASN A 114 2.32 -10.83 10.92
C ASN A 114 1.77 -10.08 9.70
N LYS A 115 0.53 -10.37 9.36
CA LYS A 115 -0.15 -9.84 8.15
C LYS A 115 -1.03 -8.63 8.45
N SER A 116 -0.81 -8.00 9.59
CA SER A 116 -1.43 -6.74 10.01
C SER A 116 -0.34 -5.87 10.59
N CYS A 117 -0.31 -4.60 10.24
CA CYS A 117 0.57 -3.66 10.89
C CYS A 117 -0.03 -3.24 12.24
N SER A 118 0.82 -2.98 13.23
CA SER A 118 0.42 -2.44 14.53
C SER A 118 1.31 -1.29 14.98
N GLN A 119 2.58 -1.58 15.28
CA GLN A 119 3.58 -0.57 15.68
C GLN A 119 4.62 -0.34 14.56
N ASP A 120 4.34 -0.92 13.39
CA ASP A 120 5.20 -1.06 12.22
C ASP A 120 4.50 -0.61 10.94
N CYS A 121 3.41 0.17 11.07
CA CYS A 121 2.60 0.62 9.96
C CYS A 121 3.34 1.61 9.06
N HIS A 122 4.16 2.50 9.62
CA HIS A 122 4.96 3.42 8.80
C HIS A 122 6.04 2.66 8.06
N PHE A 123 6.75 1.75 8.74
CA PHE A 123 7.76 0.90 8.11
C PHE A 123 7.16 0.06 6.98
N SER A 124 6.07 -0.66 7.24
CA SER A 124 5.45 -1.54 6.24
C SER A 124 4.92 -0.78 5.02
N GLN A 125 4.46 0.47 5.17
CA GLN A 125 4.10 1.33 4.05
C GLN A 125 5.31 1.76 3.20
N LEU A 126 6.43 2.14 3.82
CA LEU A 126 7.66 2.54 3.09
C LEU A 126 8.14 1.43 2.14
N ILE A 127 8.01 0.19 2.59
CA ILE A 127 8.51 -1.01 1.93
C ILE A 127 7.39 -1.86 1.30
N TRP A 128 6.23 -1.26 1.03
CA TRP A 128 5.12 -1.99 0.42
C TRP A 128 5.38 -2.22 -1.08
N ALA A 129 5.55 -3.48 -1.48
CA ALA A 129 5.98 -3.86 -2.83
C ALA A 129 5.06 -3.36 -3.93
N ASP A 130 3.75 -3.38 -3.70
CA ASP A 130 2.77 -2.95 -4.71
C ASP A 130 2.68 -1.43 -4.86
N THR A 131 3.13 -0.66 -3.87
CA THR A 131 3.21 0.80 -3.98
C THR A 131 4.27 1.15 -5.02
N GLN A 132 3.92 2.03 -5.95
CA GLN A 132 4.78 2.47 -7.06
C GLN A 132 5.05 3.97 -7.04
N LYS A 133 4.20 4.74 -6.36
CA LYS A 133 4.27 6.19 -6.36
C LYS A 133 4.26 6.74 -4.95
N VAL A 134 5.02 7.81 -4.76
CA VAL A 134 5.04 8.61 -3.53
C VAL A 134 5.01 10.08 -3.87
N GLY A 135 4.25 10.87 -3.09
CA GLY A 135 4.33 12.32 -3.11
C GLY A 135 4.23 12.83 -1.69
N CYS A 136 5.11 13.77 -1.34
CA CYS A 136 5.21 14.29 0.02
C CYS A 136 5.07 15.81 0.03
N ALA A 137 4.63 16.33 1.17
CA ALA A 137 4.60 17.76 1.45
C ALA A 137 5.06 18.03 2.89
N MET A 138 5.56 19.24 3.14
CA MET A 138 5.90 19.70 4.48
C MET A 138 5.41 21.13 4.69
N VAL A 139 4.87 21.41 5.87
CA VAL A 139 4.41 22.73 6.30
C VAL A 139 4.97 23.08 7.67
N ARG A 140 5.15 24.37 7.95
CA ARG A 140 5.39 24.88 9.29
C ARG A 140 4.09 25.43 9.87
N CYS A 141 3.62 24.82 10.94
CA CYS A 141 2.38 25.13 11.62
C CYS A 141 2.61 26.09 12.79
N PRO A 142 2.08 27.33 12.75
CA PRO A 142 2.17 28.25 13.88
C PRO A 142 1.48 27.71 15.13
N ALA A 143 0.38 26.97 14.94
CA ALA A 143 -0.34 26.23 15.95
C ALA A 143 -0.68 24.84 15.39
N PHE A 144 -0.12 23.80 15.99
CA PHE A 144 -0.29 22.42 15.55
C PHE A 144 -1.13 21.63 16.55
N HIS A 145 -2.17 20.97 16.06
CA HIS A 145 -3.16 20.24 16.86
C HIS A 145 -2.84 18.75 16.86
N VAL A 146 -2.85 18.15 18.05
CA VAL A 146 -2.63 16.72 18.25
C VAL A 146 -3.85 16.06 18.89
N PRO A 147 -4.19 14.82 18.53
CA PRO A 147 -5.44 14.20 18.97
C PRO A 147 -5.46 13.85 20.46
N TRP A 148 -4.30 13.69 21.11
CA TRP A 148 -4.21 13.33 22.54
C TRP A 148 -4.27 14.53 23.49
N ASP A 149 -4.16 15.76 22.99
CA ASP A 149 -4.41 16.99 23.75
C ASP A 149 -5.18 18.00 22.88
N PRO A 150 -6.52 17.86 22.79
CA PRO A 150 -7.34 18.71 21.92
C PRO A 150 -7.48 20.14 22.44
N THR A 151 -7.01 20.43 23.66
CA THR A 151 -7.15 21.74 24.30
C THR A 151 -5.93 22.63 24.11
N SER A 152 -4.79 22.06 23.72
CA SER A 152 -3.53 22.78 23.52
C SER A 152 -3.08 22.71 22.06
N THR A 153 -2.13 23.57 21.71
CA THR A 153 -1.45 23.55 20.41
C THR A 153 0.06 23.55 20.61
N ILE A 154 0.78 22.81 19.78
CA ILE A 154 2.23 22.85 19.71
C ILE A 154 2.62 24.04 18.80
N PRO A 155 3.35 25.05 19.29
CA PRO A 155 3.72 26.20 18.49
C PRO A 155 4.85 25.87 17.52
N ASN A 156 4.81 26.45 16.31
CA ASN A 156 5.87 26.40 15.29
C ASN A 156 6.37 25.00 14.91
N ALA A 157 5.49 23.99 14.93
CA ALA A 157 5.85 22.62 14.57
C ALA A 157 6.00 22.45 13.05
N TRP A 158 6.98 21.67 12.64
CA TRP A 158 7.09 21.14 11.29
C TRP A 158 6.21 19.91 11.15
N TYR A 159 5.40 19.84 10.11
CA TYR A 159 4.53 18.71 9.81
C TYR A 159 4.79 18.21 8.40
N ILE A 160 5.15 16.94 8.26
CA ILE A 160 5.38 16.25 6.98
C ILE A 160 4.34 15.15 6.79
N GLY A 161 3.83 15.05 5.57
CA GLY A 161 3.00 13.95 5.13
C GLY A 161 3.47 13.40 3.79
N CYS A 162 3.58 12.08 3.70
CA CYS A 162 3.87 11.36 2.46
C CYS A 162 2.69 10.46 2.11
N PHE A 163 2.15 10.64 0.91
CA PHE A 163 1.08 9.84 0.36
C PHE A 163 1.61 8.83 -0.65
N TYR A 164 1.03 7.64 -0.62
CA TYR A 164 1.48 6.47 -1.36
C TYR A 164 0.37 5.89 -2.23
N ASP A 165 0.71 5.52 -3.46
CA ASP A 165 -0.22 4.87 -4.38
C ASP A 165 0.42 3.73 -5.20
N PRO A 166 -0.26 2.59 -5.39
CA PRO A 166 -1.39 2.12 -4.58
C PRO A 166 -1.05 2.09 -3.09
N LYS A 167 -2.06 2.22 -2.23
CA LYS A 167 -1.85 2.15 -0.77
C LYS A 167 -1.27 0.81 -0.34
N GLY A 168 -0.47 0.85 0.72
CA GLY A 168 0.02 -0.33 1.40
C GLY A 168 -0.85 -0.76 2.57
N ASN A 169 -0.26 -1.60 3.43
CA ASN A 169 -0.84 -2.05 4.70
C ASN A 169 -2.20 -2.73 4.55
N ASP A 170 -2.39 -3.45 3.44
CA ASP A 170 -3.59 -4.23 3.22
C ASP A 170 -3.65 -5.41 4.20
N TYR A 171 -4.72 -5.42 5.00
CA TYR A 171 -4.97 -6.46 6.00
C TYR A 171 -4.91 -7.87 5.40
N GLY A 172 -4.20 -8.78 6.08
CA GLY A 172 -4.10 -10.18 5.66
C GLY A 172 -3.08 -10.43 4.55
N THR A 173 -2.35 -9.41 4.10
CA THR A 173 -1.35 -9.53 3.03
C THR A 173 0.06 -9.26 3.54
N PHE A 174 1.06 -9.72 2.77
CA PHE A 174 2.46 -9.46 3.06
C PHE A 174 2.91 -8.18 2.36
N PRO A 175 3.78 -7.38 2.98
CA PRO A 175 4.29 -6.16 2.37
C PRO A 175 5.15 -6.41 1.13
N TRP A 176 5.78 -7.59 0.99
CA TRP A 176 6.47 -8.01 -0.24
C TRP A 176 6.53 -9.52 -0.35
N LEU A 177 6.88 -10.08 -1.51
CA LEU A 177 7.15 -11.51 -1.70
C LEU A 177 8.63 -11.83 -1.44
N ARG A 178 8.90 -12.82 -0.59
CA ARG A 178 10.26 -13.34 -0.40
C ARG A 178 10.73 -14.09 -1.65
N GLY A 179 11.95 -13.82 -2.09
CA GLY A 179 12.59 -14.52 -3.20
C GLY A 179 13.82 -13.77 -3.66
N LYS A 180 14.40 -14.17 -4.80
CA LYS A 180 15.49 -13.41 -5.41
C LYS A 180 14.94 -12.04 -5.86
N PRO A 181 15.65 -10.92 -5.65
CA PRO A 181 15.24 -9.62 -6.19
C PRO A 181 14.85 -9.71 -7.67
N CYS A 182 13.76 -9.03 -8.03
CA CYS A 182 13.16 -9.02 -9.36
C CYS A 182 12.68 -10.37 -9.94
N SER A 183 12.70 -11.48 -9.18
CA SER A 183 12.21 -12.77 -9.69
C SER A 183 10.69 -12.86 -9.85
N SER A 184 9.96 -11.83 -9.43
CA SER A 184 8.51 -11.73 -9.53
C SER A 184 8.05 -10.33 -9.91
N CYS A 185 8.85 -9.60 -10.72
CA CYS A 185 8.36 -8.38 -11.36
C CYS A 185 7.22 -8.68 -12.33
N LEU A 186 6.37 -7.68 -12.57
CA LEU A 186 5.29 -7.78 -13.53
C LEU A 186 5.84 -7.89 -14.96
N LYS A 187 5.07 -8.53 -15.85
CA LYS A 187 5.40 -8.62 -17.28
C LYS A 187 5.51 -7.20 -17.85
N GLY A 188 6.61 -6.90 -18.54
CA GLY A 188 6.90 -5.56 -19.09
C GLY A 188 7.84 -4.73 -18.21
N GLN A 189 7.98 -5.06 -16.93
CA GLN A 189 8.95 -4.40 -16.06
C GLN A 189 10.37 -4.92 -16.29
N THR A 190 11.33 -4.09 -15.93
CA THR A 190 12.75 -4.42 -15.91
C THR A 190 13.24 -4.49 -14.47
N CYS A 191 14.42 -5.09 -14.25
CA CYS A 191 15.08 -5.04 -12.96
C CYS A 191 16.07 -3.88 -12.96
N SER A 192 15.88 -2.91 -12.06
CA SER A 192 16.84 -1.83 -11.87
C SER A 192 18.17 -2.36 -11.31
N LEU A 193 19.22 -1.55 -11.38
CA LEU A 193 20.53 -1.91 -10.82
C LEU A 193 20.48 -2.16 -9.30
N HIS A 194 19.44 -1.65 -8.63
CA HIS A 194 19.18 -1.79 -7.20
C HIS A 194 18.29 -2.99 -6.85
N GLY A 195 18.00 -3.87 -7.82
CA GLY A 195 17.17 -5.05 -7.58
C GLY A 195 15.70 -4.73 -7.33
N LEU A 196 15.21 -3.61 -7.86
CA LEU A 196 13.81 -3.18 -7.81
C LEU A 196 13.14 -3.34 -9.18
N CYS A 197 11.86 -3.66 -9.19
CA CYS A 197 11.05 -3.74 -10.41
C CYS A 197 10.76 -2.33 -10.93
N HIS A 198 11.24 -2.03 -12.13
CA HIS A 198 11.19 -0.70 -12.73
C HIS A 198 10.30 -0.67 -13.98
N GLY A 199 9.57 0.45 -14.13
CA GLY A 199 8.68 0.72 -15.25
C GLY A 199 7.25 0.19 -15.06
N GLU A 200 6.42 0.45 -16.06
CA GLU A 200 5.03 -0.01 -16.06
C GLU A 200 4.94 -1.52 -16.30
N GLY A 201 4.18 -2.18 -15.43
CA GLY A 201 3.94 -3.61 -15.50
C GLY A 201 2.51 -3.93 -15.90
N VAL A 202 2.34 -4.95 -16.73
CA VAL A 202 1.02 -5.54 -16.95
C VAL A 202 0.73 -6.46 -15.78
N ILE A 203 -0.25 -6.10 -14.95
CA ILE A 203 -0.78 -6.99 -13.92
C ILE A 203 -1.37 -8.23 -14.62
N PRO A 204 -0.79 -9.43 -14.45
CA PRO A 204 -1.25 -10.63 -15.14
C PRO A 204 -2.74 -10.88 -14.93
N CYS A 205 -3.44 -11.31 -15.98
CA CYS A 205 -4.83 -11.74 -15.85
C CYS A 205 -4.93 -13.18 -15.36
N THR A 206 -4.44 -13.41 -14.15
CA THR A 206 -4.42 -14.73 -13.52
C THR A 206 -5.14 -14.70 -12.18
N ASN A 207 -5.46 -15.89 -11.66
CA ASN A 207 -5.76 -16.05 -10.25
C ASN A 207 -4.43 -16.36 -9.57
N ILE A 208 -4.01 -15.53 -8.61
CA ILE A 208 -2.84 -15.77 -7.77
C ILE A 208 -3.17 -16.85 -6.74
N GLU A 209 -4.41 -16.87 -6.25
CA GLU A 209 -4.96 -17.97 -5.49
C GLU A 209 -5.41 -19.12 -6.41
N SER A 210 -5.59 -20.32 -5.85
CA SER A 210 -6.01 -21.46 -6.65
C SER A 210 -7.29 -21.14 -7.46
N ARG A 211 -7.31 -21.59 -8.72
CA ARG A 211 -8.44 -21.33 -9.64
C ARG A 211 -9.79 -21.71 -9.03
N GLU A 212 -9.82 -22.75 -8.22
CA GLU A 212 -11.03 -23.28 -7.60
C GLU A 212 -11.53 -22.40 -6.47
N HIS A 213 -10.62 -21.87 -5.64
CA HIS A 213 -10.99 -20.89 -4.63
C HIS A 213 -11.56 -19.63 -5.28
N CYS A 214 -10.91 -19.11 -6.32
CA CYS A 214 -11.39 -17.92 -7.01
C CYS A 214 -12.72 -18.14 -7.75
N SER A 215 -12.95 -19.31 -8.34
CA SER A 215 -14.23 -19.64 -8.99
C SER A 215 -15.35 -19.78 -7.96
N PHE A 216 -15.08 -20.47 -6.84
CA PHE A 216 -16.04 -20.62 -5.75
C PHE A 216 -16.38 -19.29 -5.08
N TRP A 217 -15.38 -18.51 -4.69
CA TRP A 217 -15.58 -17.19 -4.07
C TRP A 217 -16.30 -16.23 -5.01
N TYR A 218 -16.00 -16.29 -6.32
CA TYR A 218 -16.79 -15.56 -7.32
C TYR A 218 -18.27 -15.95 -7.28
N GLU A 219 -18.59 -17.25 -7.28
CA GLU A 219 -19.99 -17.74 -7.22
C GLU A 219 -20.70 -17.30 -5.92
N GLU A 220 -19.98 -17.20 -4.81
CA GLU A 220 -20.51 -16.72 -3.52
C GLU A 220 -20.62 -15.18 -3.42
N GLY A 221 -20.26 -14.44 -4.48
CA GLY A 221 -20.37 -12.98 -4.50
C GLY A 221 -19.24 -12.25 -3.74
N GLU A 222 -18.11 -12.91 -3.52
CA GLU A 222 -16.95 -12.32 -2.82
C GLU A 222 -16.29 -11.20 -3.63
N CYS A 223 -16.47 -11.17 -4.96
CA CYS A 223 -15.93 -10.07 -5.76
C CYS A 223 -16.53 -8.71 -5.34
N ASP A 224 -17.78 -8.69 -4.88
CA ASP A 224 -18.44 -7.49 -4.35
C ASP A 224 -18.26 -7.36 -2.83
N SER A 225 -18.29 -8.48 -2.11
CA SER A 225 -18.23 -8.51 -0.63
C SER A 225 -16.82 -8.32 -0.07
N ASN A 226 -15.80 -8.78 -0.81
CA ASN A 226 -14.39 -8.71 -0.46
C ASN A 226 -13.53 -8.28 -1.68
N PRO A 227 -13.81 -7.09 -2.26
CA PRO A 227 -13.24 -6.67 -3.53
C PRO A 227 -11.73 -6.52 -3.46
N LYS A 228 -11.15 -6.08 -2.35
CA LYS A 228 -9.69 -5.93 -2.25
C LYS A 228 -8.95 -7.25 -2.43
N PHE A 229 -9.37 -8.26 -1.70
CA PHE A 229 -8.77 -9.59 -1.79
C PHE A 229 -9.05 -10.18 -3.17
N MET A 230 -10.31 -10.17 -3.59
CA MET A 230 -10.73 -10.80 -4.83
C MET A 230 -10.15 -10.12 -6.08
N HIS A 231 -10.02 -8.80 -6.09
CA HIS A 231 -9.43 -8.05 -7.20
C HIS A 231 -7.91 -8.13 -7.23
N LYS A 232 -7.26 -8.62 -6.16
CA LYS A 232 -5.82 -8.86 -6.13
C LYS A 232 -5.50 -10.31 -6.49
N PHE A 233 -6.19 -11.25 -5.85
CA PHE A 233 -5.87 -12.67 -5.93
C PHE A 233 -6.72 -13.44 -6.95
N CYS A 234 -7.87 -12.89 -7.36
CA CYS A 234 -8.87 -13.57 -8.19
C CYS A 234 -9.35 -12.72 -9.38
N ARG A 235 -8.49 -11.88 -9.96
CA ARG A 235 -8.85 -10.94 -11.05
C ARG A 235 -9.56 -11.62 -12.22
N LYS A 236 -9.05 -12.77 -12.64
CA LYS A 236 -9.64 -13.59 -13.70
C LYS A 236 -11.01 -14.13 -13.26
N GLY A 237 -11.11 -14.67 -12.05
CA GLY A 237 -12.38 -15.14 -11.46
C GLY A 237 -13.45 -14.04 -11.38
N CYS A 238 -13.08 -12.84 -10.94
CA CYS A 238 -13.94 -11.66 -10.88
C CYS A 238 -14.15 -10.96 -12.22
N LYS A 239 -13.61 -11.50 -13.33
CA LYS A 239 -13.75 -10.94 -14.68
C LYS A 239 -13.28 -9.48 -14.80
N LEU A 240 -12.30 -9.08 -13.99
CA LEU A 240 -11.71 -7.74 -14.01
C LEU A 240 -10.71 -7.57 -15.16
N CYS A 241 -10.40 -8.66 -15.84
CA CYS A 241 -9.49 -8.72 -16.96
C CYS A 241 -9.84 -9.90 -17.87
N THR A 242 -9.31 -9.88 -19.08
CA THR A 242 -9.33 -11.00 -20.02
C THR A 242 -7.89 -11.44 -20.31
N PRO A 243 -7.56 -12.74 -20.27
CA PRO A 243 -6.24 -13.22 -20.68
C PRO A 243 -5.93 -12.86 -22.13
N GLU A 244 -4.65 -12.68 -22.46
CA GLU A 244 -4.24 -12.46 -23.86
C GLU A 244 -4.49 -13.74 -24.69
N PRO A 245 -4.83 -13.62 -26.00
CA PRO A 245 -4.99 -14.78 -26.87
C PRO A 245 -3.70 -15.60 -26.93
N GLY A 246 -3.73 -16.85 -26.45
CA GLY A 246 -2.56 -17.73 -26.35
C GLY A 246 -2.04 -17.97 -24.93
N GLU A 247 -2.56 -17.25 -23.92
CA GLU A 247 -2.40 -17.57 -22.49
C GLU A 247 -3.53 -18.50 -22.00
N GLU A 248 -3.92 -19.49 -22.82
CA GLU A 248 -4.69 -20.62 -22.34
C GLU A 248 -3.75 -21.47 -21.47
N GLU A 249 -3.94 -21.42 -20.15
CA GLU A 249 -3.27 -22.34 -19.24
C GLU A 249 -3.50 -23.77 -19.74
N GLU A 250 -2.40 -24.45 -20.10
CA GLU A 250 -2.39 -25.85 -20.45
C GLU A 250 -3.02 -26.63 -19.28
N HIS A 251 -4.23 -27.11 -19.50
CA HIS A 251 -5.01 -27.84 -18.50
C HIS A 251 -4.36 -29.20 -18.25
N ASN A 252 -3.42 -29.22 -17.31
CA ASN A 252 -2.86 -30.44 -16.75
C ASN A 252 -2.74 -30.32 -15.22
N GLU A 253 -3.75 -29.72 -14.59
CA GLU A 253 -3.85 -29.72 -13.14
C GLU A 253 -4.25 -31.15 -12.68
N PRO A 254 -3.42 -31.84 -11.88
CA PRO A 254 -3.72 -33.21 -11.45
C PRO A 254 -5.02 -33.27 -10.65
N CYS A 255 -5.94 -34.17 -11.02
CA CYS A 255 -7.15 -34.46 -10.24
C CYS A 255 -6.76 -35.16 -8.92
N GLU A 256 -6.46 -34.36 -7.91
CA GLU A 256 -6.03 -34.80 -6.58
C GLU A 256 -6.78 -34.05 -5.47
N ASP A 257 -6.91 -34.68 -4.30
CA ASP A 257 -7.40 -34.03 -3.08
C ASP A 257 -6.29 -33.16 -2.47
N MET A 258 -6.58 -31.91 -2.08
CA MET A 258 -5.56 -30.90 -1.77
C MET A 258 -4.79 -31.09 -0.44
N SER A 259 -3.54 -30.63 -0.45
CA SER A 259 -2.37 -31.25 0.19
C SER A 259 -2.14 -31.06 1.69
N LYS A 260 -2.97 -30.36 2.47
CA LYS A 260 -2.76 -30.28 3.94
C LYS A 260 -3.93 -30.75 4.81
N TYR A 261 -5.17 -30.59 4.36
CA TYR A 261 -6.36 -31.01 5.11
C TYR A 261 -6.88 -32.36 4.63
N ALA A 262 -6.87 -32.63 3.33
CA ALA A 262 -7.27 -33.93 2.79
C ALA A 262 -6.37 -35.08 3.27
N GLN A 263 -5.09 -34.76 3.47
CA GLN A 263 -4.06 -35.70 3.92
C GLN A 263 -4.11 -35.97 5.44
N MET A 264 -4.90 -35.20 6.21
CA MET A 264 -5.08 -35.46 7.64
C MET A 264 -5.73 -36.82 7.84
N ARG A 265 -5.16 -37.60 8.76
CA ARG A 265 -5.69 -38.92 9.10
C ARG A 265 -6.38 -38.89 10.45
N HIS A 266 -7.63 -39.31 10.49
CA HIS A 266 -8.35 -39.60 11.72
C HIS A 266 -8.51 -41.11 11.85
N ASN A 267 -7.85 -41.71 12.85
CA ASN A 267 -7.82 -43.17 13.04
C ASN A 267 -7.38 -43.93 11.78
N GLY A 268 -6.36 -43.42 11.09
CA GLY A 268 -5.80 -44.03 9.88
C GLY A 268 -6.56 -43.76 8.58
N ARG A 269 -7.78 -43.19 8.62
CA ARG A 269 -8.57 -42.83 7.43
C ARG A 269 -8.34 -41.37 7.04
N LEU A 270 -8.32 -41.08 5.73
CA LEU A 270 -8.19 -39.71 5.21
C LEU A 270 -9.44 -38.88 5.55
N ALA A 271 -9.25 -37.60 5.88
CA ALA A 271 -10.33 -36.71 6.24
C ALA A 271 -11.40 -36.60 5.13
N CYS A 272 -10.97 -36.56 3.86
CA CYS A 272 -11.90 -36.51 2.72
C CYS A 272 -12.82 -37.73 2.64
N ASP A 273 -12.34 -38.94 2.95
CA ASP A 273 -13.18 -40.15 2.96
C ASP A 273 -14.27 -40.05 4.03
N ILE A 274 -13.91 -39.55 5.21
CA ILE A 274 -14.84 -39.36 6.34
C ILE A 274 -15.88 -38.27 5.99
N TRP A 275 -15.43 -37.18 5.39
CA TRP A 275 -16.32 -36.09 5.00
C TRP A 275 -17.28 -36.50 3.88
N ARG A 276 -16.83 -37.31 2.92
CA ARG A 276 -17.72 -37.93 1.94
C ARG A 276 -18.79 -38.80 2.59
N GLU A 277 -18.40 -39.68 3.53
CA GLU A 277 -19.33 -40.55 4.27
C GLU A 277 -20.38 -39.75 5.06
N THR A 278 -20.05 -38.52 5.47
CA THR A 278 -20.93 -37.61 6.21
C THR A 278 -21.69 -36.62 5.33
N ASN A 279 -21.81 -36.91 4.03
CA ASN A 279 -22.53 -36.10 3.04
C ASN A 279 -22.01 -34.66 2.87
N GLN A 280 -20.74 -34.41 3.26
CA GLN A 280 -20.15 -33.09 3.13
C GLN A 280 -19.96 -32.69 1.67
N CYS A 281 -19.78 -33.66 0.74
CA CYS A 281 -19.67 -33.34 -0.69
C CYS A 281 -20.87 -32.52 -1.19
N ASN A 282 -22.06 -32.73 -0.64
CA ASN A 282 -23.27 -32.02 -1.08
C ASN A 282 -23.64 -30.82 -0.20
N THR A 283 -23.04 -30.70 0.98
CA THR A 283 -23.47 -29.74 2.01
C THR A 283 -22.38 -28.77 2.45
N ASN A 284 -21.11 -29.11 2.21
CA ASN A 284 -19.97 -28.30 2.57
C ASN A 284 -19.22 -27.88 1.29
N PRO A 285 -19.30 -26.62 0.89
CA PRO A 285 -18.62 -26.12 -0.31
C PRO A 285 -17.10 -26.30 -0.30
N PHE A 286 -16.48 -26.39 0.88
CA PHE A 286 -15.05 -26.70 1.05
C PHE A 286 -14.64 -28.02 0.37
N MET A 287 -15.58 -28.95 0.21
CA MET A 287 -15.31 -30.24 -0.44
C MET A 287 -14.94 -30.10 -1.91
N LYS A 288 -15.42 -29.04 -2.59
CA LYS A 288 -15.07 -28.73 -3.99
C LYS A 288 -13.61 -28.34 -4.19
N THR A 289 -12.92 -27.95 -3.12
CA THR A 289 -11.53 -27.48 -3.18
C THR A 289 -10.60 -28.44 -2.47
N ALA A 290 -11.01 -28.97 -1.32
CA ALA A 290 -10.18 -29.88 -0.53
C ALA A 290 -10.25 -31.34 -0.97
N CYS A 291 -11.40 -31.83 -1.48
CA CYS A 291 -11.70 -33.25 -1.65
C CYS A 291 -12.26 -33.60 -3.04
N LYS A 292 -11.70 -32.97 -4.09
CA LYS A 292 -12.17 -33.06 -5.47
C LYS A 292 -12.23 -34.47 -6.02
N LYS A 293 -11.16 -35.24 -5.83
CA LYS A 293 -11.10 -36.63 -6.29
C LYS A 293 -12.04 -37.49 -5.48
N THR A 294 -12.06 -37.30 -4.16
CA THR A 294 -12.91 -38.11 -3.26
C THR A 294 -14.41 -37.87 -3.50
N CYS A 295 -14.81 -36.62 -3.79
CA CYS A 295 -16.20 -36.23 -4.04
C CYS A 295 -16.62 -36.29 -5.51
N GLY A 296 -15.72 -36.60 -6.44
CA GLY A 296 -16.04 -36.67 -7.87
C GLY A 296 -16.34 -35.31 -8.51
N PHE A 297 -15.59 -34.28 -8.12
CA PHE A 297 -15.66 -32.95 -8.73
C PHE A 297 -14.66 -32.74 -9.87
N CYS A 298 -13.89 -33.78 -10.18
CA CYS A 298 -13.28 -33.97 -11.49
C CYS A 298 -14.35 -34.55 -12.44
#